data_AF-U5C0E2-F1
#
_entry.id   AF-U5C0E2-F1
#
_cell.length_a   1.000
_cell.length_b   1.000
_cell.length_c   1.000
_cell.angle_alpha   90.00
_cell.angle_beta   90.00
_cell.angle_gamma   90.00
#
_symmetry.space_group_name_H-M   'P 1'
#
loop_
_entity.id
_entity.type
_entity.pdbx_description
1 polymer ?
#
loop_
_entity_poly.entity_id
_entity_poly.type
_entity_poly.pdbx_seq_one_letter_code
_entity_poly.pdbx_strand_id
1 'polypeptide(L)'
;MRFTFRLLLISFLISLSPDLQGQQNLYFPPMGSWEEKRPAELKVSASKINEAVQFAIDNESDADKNLKLAHYQSAFGREPLGFPVGPMKDRGSAAGLIIYKGYIIGKWGDTERVDLTFSVAKSILSTTVGLAVEKGLIHSEKDLVHPYIGPIIPYDPNKALMNKSDHLMVEDVFDLFATPHNKKITWEHLLRQTSDWEGTLWGKPDWADRPQGNSEEWLTRERNEPGTVYKYNDTRVNV
;
A
#
# COMPACT_ATOMS: atom_id res chain seq x y z
N MET A 1 -37.46 -81.81 1.37
CA MET A 1 -37.17 -80.48 0.81
C MET A 1 -36.75 -79.55 1.95
N ARG A 2 -35.45 -79.32 2.15
CA ARG A 2 -34.92 -78.33 3.12
C ARG A 2 -33.75 -77.63 2.44
N PHE A 3 -33.93 -76.34 2.17
CA PHE A 3 -33.00 -75.48 1.45
C PHE A 3 -31.87 -75.02 2.38
N THR A 4 -30.62 -75.27 1.99
CA THR A 4 -29.43 -74.65 2.60
C THR A 4 -29.13 -73.33 1.91
N PHE A 5 -29.25 -72.21 2.63
CA PHE A 5 -28.79 -70.90 2.19
C PHE A 5 -27.25 -70.86 2.23
N ARG A 6 -26.60 -70.64 1.08
CA ARG A 6 -25.17 -70.31 1.01
C ARG A 6 -25.01 -68.79 1.10
N LEU A 7 -24.31 -68.35 2.14
CA LEU A 7 -23.90 -66.96 2.31
C LEU A 7 -22.76 -66.66 1.31
N LEU A 8 -22.99 -65.78 0.34
CA LEU A 8 -21.99 -65.29 -0.59
C LEU A 8 -21.33 -64.05 0.03
N LEU A 9 -20.09 -64.19 0.50
CA LEU A 9 -19.28 -63.07 0.98
C LEU A 9 -18.73 -62.33 -0.25
N ILE A 10 -19.29 -61.16 -0.56
CA ILE A 10 -18.74 -60.26 -1.58
C ILE A 10 -17.68 -59.38 -0.91
N SER A 11 -16.41 -59.67 -1.18
CA SER A 11 -15.28 -58.83 -0.77
C SER A 11 -15.20 -57.59 -1.66
N PHE A 12 -15.56 -56.43 -1.11
CA PHE A 12 -15.39 -55.13 -1.75
C PHE A 12 -13.91 -54.71 -1.64
N LEU A 13 -13.16 -54.80 -2.74
CA LEU A 13 -11.84 -54.20 -2.85
C LEU A 13 -12.03 -52.68 -2.99
N ILE A 14 -11.87 -51.95 -1.89
CA ILE A 14 -11.76 -50.50 -1.91
C ILE A 14 -10.38 -50.17 -2.48
N SER A 15 -10.34 -49.81 -3.76
CA SER A 15 -9.18 -49.18 -4.38
C SER A 15 -8.97 -47.81 -3.73
N LEU A 16 -8.09 -47.76 -2.72
CA LEU A 16 -7.51 -46.51 -2.24
C LEU A 16 -6.66 -45.93 -3.38
N SER A 17 -7.27 -45.11 -4.22
CA SER A 17 -6.52 -44.16 -5.04
C SER A 17 -5.73 -43.29 -4.05
N PRO A 18 -4.39 -43.24 -4.10
CA PRO A 18 -3.71 -42.13 -3.45
C PRO A 18 -4.23 -40.88 -4.15
N ASP A 19 -4.91 -40.01 -3.41
CA ASP A 19 -5.00 -38.61 -3.78
C ASP A 19 -3.56 -38.14 -3.91
N LEU A 20 -3.05 -38.18 -5.14
CA LEU A 20 -1.95 -37.36 -5.57
C LEU A 20 -2.44 -35.94 -5.32
N GLN A 21 -2.13 -35.41 -4.14
CA GLN A 21 -2.00 -33.99 -3.91
C GLN A 21 -0.96 -33.51 -4.91
N GLY A 22 -1.42 -33.20 -6.13
CA GLY A 22 -0.73 -32.38 -7.09
C GLY A 22 -0.68 -30.97 -6.54
N GLN A 23 -0.02 -30.79 -5.39
CA GLN A 23 0.60 -29.53 -5.06
C GLN A 23 1.70 -29.42 -6.11
N GLN A 24 1.39 -28.80 -7.25
CA GLN A 24 2.45 -28.24 -8.07
C GLN A 24 3.32 -27.46 -7.10
N ASN A 25 4.57 -27.87 -6.93
CA ASN A 25 5.57 -27.12 -6.18
C ASN A 25 5.69 -25.76 -6.89
N LEU A 26 4.82 -24.83 -6.49
CA LEU A 26 4.86 -23.45 -6.92
C LEU A 26 6.19 -22.91 -6.43
N TYR A 27 7.03 -22.52 -7.39
CA TYR A 27 8.28 -21.89 -7.04
C TYR A 27 7.98 -20.55 -6.37
N PHE A 28 8.48 -20.40 -5.14
CA PHE A 28 8.48 -19.14 -4.42
C PHE A 28 9.95 -18.77 -4.20
N PRO A 29 10.39 -17.57 -4.64
CA PRO A 29 11.80 -17.21 -4.60
C PRO A 29 12.30 -17.05 -3.16
N PRO A 30 13.48 -17.57 -2.81
CA PRO A 30 14.14 -17.20 -1.57
C PRO A 30 14.50 -15.70 -1.55
N MET A 31 14.61 -15.13 -0.35
CA MET A 31 14.99 -13.73 -0.18
C MET A 31 16.32 -13.43 -0.88
N GLY A 32 16.33 -12.41 -1.73
CA GLY A 32 17.53 -11.97 -2.45
C GLY A 32 17.96 -12.87 -3.61
N SER A 33 17.18 -13.89 -3.99
CA SER A 33 17.53 -14.77 -5.11
C SER A 33 16.27 -15.20 -5.87
N TRP A 34 16.10 -14.63 -7.06
CA TRP A 34 14.95 -14.89 -7.91
C TRP A 34 15.38 -15.51 -9.24
N GLU A 35 14.98 -16.76 -9.47
CA GLU A 35 15.29 -17.49 -10.71
C GLU A 35 14.62 -16.85 -11.94
N GLU A 36 15.42 -16.67 -12.99
CA GLU A 36 14.99 -16.24 -14.31
C GLU A 36 14.80 -17.47 -15.23
N LYS A 37 13.71 -17.50 -16.00
CA LYS A 37 13.44 -18.54 -17.01
C LYS A 37 13.11 -17.93 -18.35
N ARG A 38 13.50 -18.60 -19.43
CA ARG A 38 13.04 -18.19 -20.76
C ARG A 38 11.53 -18.41 -20.86
N PRO A 39 10.77 -17.48 -21.45
CA PRO A 39 9.32 -17.62 -21.62
C PRO A 39 8.90 -18.97 -22.19
N ALA A 40 9.65 -19.49 -23.18
CA ALA A 40 9.37 -20.77 -23.84
C ALA A 40 9.40 -21.97 -22.88
N GLU A 41 10.22 -21.96 -21.84
CA GLU A 41 10.29 -23.03 -20.83
C GLU A 41 9.00 -23.12 -20.01
N LEU A 42 8.29 -22.00 -19.87
CA LEU A 42 6.99 -21.91 -19.21
C LEU A 42 5.83 -21.89 -20.21
N LYS A 43 6.08 -22.23 -21.48
CA LYS A 43 5.10 -22.21 -22.58
C LYS A 43 4.48 -20.82 -22.82
N VAL A 44 5.24 -19.76 -22.53
CA VAL A 44 4.87 -18.37 -22.79
C VAL A 44 5.56 -17.90 -24.07
N SER A 45 4.86 -17.11 -24.89
CA SER A 45 5.43 -16.56 -26.14
C SER A 45 6.49 -15.50 -25.84
N ALA A 46 7.73 -15.78 -26.23
CA ALA A 46 8.84 -14.84 -26.09
C ALA A 46 8.62 -13.56 -26.92
N SER A 47 7.98 -13.65 -28.09
CA SER A 47 7.68 -12.46 -28.90
C SER A 47 6.72 -11.51 -28.19
N LYS A 48 5.72 -12.06 -27.47
CA LYS A 48 4.77 -11.26 -26.70
C LYS A 48 5.38 -10.62 -25.46
N ILE A 49 6.31 -11.31 -24.80
CA ILE A 49 7.10 -10.70 -23.73
C ILE A 49 7.91 -9.53 -24.26
N ASN A 50 8.62 -9.71 -25.37
CA ASN A 50 9.41 -8.63 -25.96
C ASN A 50 8.54 -7.45 -26.42
N GLU A 51 7.37 -7.71 -27.00
CA GLU A 51 6.40 -6.67 -27.37
C GLU A 51 5.96 -5.85 -26.15
N ALA A 52 5.65 -6.51 -25.03
CA ALA A 52 5.27 -5.84 -23.79
C ALA A 52 6.42 -5.01 -23.18
N VAL A 53 7.64 -5.55 -23.21
CA VAL A 53 8.84 -4.84 -22.74
C VAL A 53 9.11 -3.60 -23.59
N GLN A 54 9.06 -3.75 -24.92
CA GLN A 54 9.28 -2.64 -25.83
C GLN A 54 8.20 -1.57 -25.66
N PHE A 55 6.93 -1.97 -25.52
CA PHE A 55 5.83 -1.06 -25.23
C PHE A 55 6.10 -0.25 -23.94
N ALA A 56 6.56 -0.89 -22.87
CA ALA A 56 6.87 -0.20 -21.62
C ALA A 56 8.03 0.82 -21.77
N ILE A 57 9.05 0.48 -22.56
CA ILE A 57 10.19 1.37 -22.83
C ILE A 57 9.75 2.56 -23.71
N ASP A 58 8.97 2.30 -24.76
CA ASP A 58 8.52 3.31 -25.73
C ASP A 58 7.50 4.29 -25.14
N ASN A 59 6.82 3.91 -24.06
CA ASN A 59 5.81 4.72 -23.36
C ASN A 59 6.28 5.19 -21.98
N GLU A 60 7.59 5.28 -21.75
CA GLU A 60 8.14 5.89 -20.54
C GLU A 60 7.71 7.36 -20.43
N SER A 61 7.62 7.88 -19.20
CA SER A 61 7.18 9.25 -18.96
C SER A 61 8.18 10.28 -19.50
N ASP A 62 7.66 11.27 -20.23
CA ASP A 62 8.40 12.47 -20.64
C ASP A 62 8.61 13.50 -19.50
N ALA A 63 8.15 13.19 -18.29
CA ALA A 63 8.36 14.07 -17.14
C ALA A 63 9.85 14.24 -16.84
N ASP A 64 10.21 15.40 -16.28
CA ASP A 64 11.60 15.68 -15.94
C ASP A 64 12.17 14.62 -14.99
N LYS A 65 13.38 14.14 -15.28
CA LYS A 65 14.05 13.14 -14.44
C LYS A 65 14.32 13.69 -13.05
N ASN A 66 14.57 14.98 -12.91
CA ASN A 66 14.67 15.62 -11.61
C ASN A 66 13.28 15.66 -10.95
N LEU A 67 13.06 14.77 -9.99
CA LEU A 67 11.76 14.62 -9.33
C LEU A 67 11.32 15.89 -8.58
N LYS A 68 12.24 16.75 -8.15
CA LYS A 68 11.87 18.04 -7.55
C LYS A 68 11.28 18.96 -8.62
N LEU A 69 11.94 19.06 -9.77
CA LEU A 69 11.47 19.89 -10.87
C LEU A 69 10.11 19.38 -11.39
N ALA A 70 10.01 18.06 -11.63
CA ALA A 70 8.76 17.41 -12.02
C ALA A 70 7.64 17.67 -11.00
N HIS A 71 7.93 17.57 -9.69
CA HIS A 71 6.96 17.85 -8.64
C HIS A 71 6.45 19.29 -8.70
N TYR A 72 7.34 20.28 -8.66
CA TYR A 72 6.96 21.70 -8.61
C TYR A 72 6.31 22.20 -9.91
N GLN A 73 6.61 21.59 -11.06
CA GLN A 73 5.98 21.93 -12.34
C GLN A 73 4.67 21.19 -12.59
N SER A 74 4.41 20.09 -11.87
CA SER A 74 3.16 19.33 -11.96
C SER A 74 2.00 19.99 -11.20
N ALA A 75 0.83 19.35 -11.21
CA ALA A 75 -0.31 19.77 -10.41
C ALA A 75 0.00 19.76 -8.90
N PHE A 76 0.86 18.84 -8.42
CA PHE A 76 1.19 18.73 -6.99
C PHE A 76 1.90 19.98 -6.45
N GLY A 77 2.75 20.63 -7.26
CA GLY A 77 3.39 21.88 -6.88
C GLY A 77 2.45 23.09 -6.83
N ARG A 78 1.26 22.99 -7.45
CA ARG A 78 0.25 24.05 -7.49
C ARG A 78 -0.81 23.93 -6.39
N GLU A 79 -0.87 22.79 -5.70
CA GLU A 79 -1.76 22.61 -4.57
C GLU A 79 -1.33 23.51 -3.39
N PRO A 80 -2.27 24.01 -2.57
CA PRO A 80 -1.94 24.70 -1.33
C PRO A 80 -1.01 23.83 -0.48
N LEU A 81 0.08 24.40 0.02
CA LEU A 81 1.04 23.66 0.86
C LEU A 81 1.59 22.39 0.17
N GLY A 82 1.65 22.40 -1.16
CA GLY A 82 2.06 21.27 -2.00
C GLY A 82 3.56 20.95 -1.98
N PHE A 83 4.34 21.39 -0.99
CA PHE A 83 5.78 21.10 -0.93
C PHE A 83 6.04 19.59 -0.71
N PRO A 84 7.10 18.98 -1.27
CA PRO A 84 7.42 17.60 -0.99
C PRO A 84 7.91 17.40 0.46
N VAL A 85 7.57 16.27 1.07
CA VAL A 85 8.08 15.87 2.39
C VAL A 85 9.16 14.82 2.18
N GLY A 86 10.37 15.08 2.71
CA GLY A 86 11.52 14.18 2.58
C GLY A 86 12.35 14.40 1.30
N PRO A 87 13.45 13.66 1.16
CA PRO A 87 14.38 13.82 0.05
C PRO A 87 13.82 13.26 -1.27
N MET A 88 14.22 13.89 -2.37
CA MET A 88 13.96 13.43 -3.74
C MET A 88 15.29 13.29 -4.48
N LYS A 89 15.41 12.23 -5.28
CA LYS A 89 16.53 11.97 -6.20
C LYS A 89 16.02 11.99 -7.64
N ASP A 90 16.92 11.97 -8.61
CA ASP A 90 16.50 11.82 -10.01
C ASP A 90 15.83 10.45 -10.24
N ARG A 91 14.89 10.39 -11.19
CA ARG A 91 14.22 9.17 -11.67
C ARG A 91 15.18 8.34 -12.52
N GLY A 92 15.11 7.01 -12.38
CA GLY A 92 15.79 6.07 -13.28
C GLY A 92 15.23 6.08 -14.71
N SER A 93 15.83 5.29 -15.59
CA SER A 93 15.21 4.93 -16.87
C SER A 93 14.07 3.92 -16.66
N ALA A 94 13.24 3.69 -17.68
CA ALA A 94 12.30 2.58 -17.72
C ALA A 94 12.97 1.27 -17.28
N ALA A 95 12.42 0.64 -16.25
CA ALA A 95 12.88 -0.63 -15.72
C ALA A 95 11.69 -1.44 -15.22
N GLY A 96 11.80 -2.77 -15.27
CA GLY A 96 10.73 -3.63 -14.81
C GLY A 96 11.01 -5.12 -14.92
N LEU A 97 10.08 -5.88 -14.35
CA LEU A 97 10.09 -7.34 -14.31
C LEU A 97 8.72 -7.84 -14.76
N ILE A 98 8.70 -8.94 -15.51
CA ILE A 98 7.50 -9.74 -15.76
C ILE A 98 7.69 -11.06 -15.04
N ILE A 99 6.83 -11.33 -14.05
CA ILE A 99 6.89 -12.53 -13.21
C ILE A 99 5.74 -13.47 -13.58
N TYR A 100 6.06 -14.74 -13.81
CA TYR A 100 5.07 -15.78 -14.10
C TYR A 100 5.40 -17.07 -13.36
N LYS A 101 4.42 -17.61 -12.61
CA LYS A 101 4.58 -18.81 -11.75
C LYS A 101 5.78 -18.73 -10.81
N GLY A 102 6.04 -17.53 -10.31
CA GLY A 102 7.15 -17.26 -9.42
C GLY A 102 8.50 -17.12 -10.09
N TYR A 103 8.64 -17.19 -11.42
CA TYR A 103 9.90 -16.95 -12.14
C TYR A 103 9.88 -15.60 -12.84
N ILE A 104 11.02 -14.95 -12.95
CA ILE A 104 11.19 -13.79 -13.84
C ILE A 104 11.29 -14.31 -15.27
N ILE A 105 10.43 -13.83 -16.16
CA ILE A 105 10.41 -14.22 -17.59
C ILE A 105 10.66 -13.05 -18.53
N GLY A 106 10.77 -11.85 -18.00
CA GLY A 106 11.16 -10.63 -18.72
C GLY A 106 11.74 -9.63 -17.72
N LYS A 107 12.81 -8.95 -18.12
CA LYS A 107 13.55 -7.99 -17.29
C LYS A 107 14.19 -6.94 -18.20
N TRP A 108 14.05 -5.67 -17.84
CA TRP A 108 14.66 -4.56 -18.58
C TRP A 108 15.03 -3.42 -17.64
N GLY A 109 15.98 -2.59 -18.07
CA GLY A 109 16.50 -1.49 -17.27
C GLY A 109 17.28 -1.95 -16.03
N ASP A 110 17.53 -0.99 -15.13
CA ASP A 110 18.20 -1.23 -13.85
C ASP A 110 17.17 -1.51 -12.75
N THR A 111 16.84 -2.79 -12.56
CA THR A 111 15.83 -3.23 -11.58
C THR A 111 16.31 -3.24 -10.14
N GLU A 112 17.61 -3.08 -9.90
CA GLU A 112 18.20 -3.04 -8.56
C GLU A 112 18.31 -1.60 -8.02
N ARG A 113 18.04 -0.61 -8.87
CA ARG A 113 18.05 0.79 -8.49
C ARG A 113 16.94 1.10 -7.50
N VAL A 114 17.32 1.65 -6.35
CA VAL A 114 16.36 2.21 -5.40
C VAL A 114 15.74 3.49 -5.98
N ASP A 115 14.43 3.47 -6.21
CA ASP A 115 13.63 4.58 -6.73
C ASP A 115 12.52 5.00 -5.75
N LEU A 116 12.00 6.22 -5.93
CA LEU A 116 10.80 6.66 -5.21
C LEU A 116 9.58 5.95 -5.81
N THR A 117 8.95 5.07 -5.04
CA THR A 117 7.78 4.31 -5.47
C THR A 117 6.45 5.07 -5.27
N PHE A 118 6.50 6.24 -4.62
CA PHE A 118 5.35 7.07 -4.30
C PHE A 118 4.21 6.25 -3.67
N SER A 119 3.01 6.32 -4.24
CA SER A 119 1.81 5.71 -3.67
C SER A 119 1.80 4.17 -3.65
N VAL A 120 2.75 3.49 -4.31
CA VAL A 120 2.95 2.05 -4.10
C VAL A 120 3.25 1.74 -2.63
N ALA A 121 3.85 2.67 -1.89
CA ALA A 121 4.12 2.52 -0.46
C ALA A 121 2.84 2.23 0.36
N LYS A 122 1.67 2.72 -0.08
CA LYS A 122 0.39 2.49 0.61
C LYS A 122 -0.03 1.02 0.58
N SER A 123 0.37 0.26 -0.45
CA SER A 123 0.14 -1.19 -0.49
C SER A 123 0.95 -1.91 0.61
N ILE A 124 2.17 -1.44 0.88
CA ILE A 124 3.02 -1.97 1.96
C ILE A 124 2.39 -1.66 3.32
N LEU A 125 1.81 -0.47 3.50
CA LEU A 125 1.06 -0.11 4.70
C LEU A 125 -0.11 -1.08 4.93
N SER A 126 -0.93 -1.34 3.90
CA SER A 126 -2.05 -2.29 4.01
C SER A 126 -1.59 -3.70 4.39
N THR A 127 -0.49 -4.20 3.79
CA THR A 127 0.10 -5.49 4.19
C THR A 127 0.58 -5.48 5.63
N THR A 128 1.21 -4.38 6.08
CA THR A 128 1.70 -4.23 7.45
C THR A 128 0.56 -4.28 8.46
N VAL A 129 -0.58 -3.63 8.16
CA VAL A 129 -1.79 -3.72 9.01
C VAL A 129 -2.34 -5.15 9.03
N GLY A 130 -2.39 -5.84 7.88
CA GLY A 130 -2.79 -7.25 7.82
C GLY A 130 -1.93 -8.16 8.72
N LEU A 131 -0.61 -7.96 8.71
CA LEU A 131 0.33 -8.69 9.59
C LEU A 131 0.12 -8.31 11.07
N ALA A 132 -0.23 -7.06 11.38
CA ALA A 132 -0.54 -6.63 12.74
C ALA A 132 -1.84 -7.29 13.26
N VAL A 133 -2.84 -7.46 12.39
CA VAL A 133 -4.07 -8.21 12.70
C VAL A 133 -3.76 -9.68 12.94
N GLU A 134 -3.00 -10.32 12.05
CA GLU A 134 -2.58 -11.72 12.22
C GLU A 134 -1.86 -11.96 13.55
N LYS A 135 -1.07 -10.98 14.00
CA LYS A 135 -0.34 -11.03 15.29
C LYS A 135 -1.18 -10.61 16.50
N GLY A 136 -2.43 -10.20 16.32
CA GLY A 136 -3.30 -9.72 17.40
C GLY A 136 -2.90 -8.37 18.00
N LEU A 137 -2.05 -7.60 17.32
CA LEU A 137 -1.72 -6.22 17.71
C LEU A 137 -2.87 -5.26 17.39
N ILE A 138 -3.62 -5.58 16.33
CA ILE A 138 -4.93 -5.00 16.01
C ILE A 138 -5.92 -6.15 16.09
N HIS A 139 -6.99 -6.05 16.87
CA HIS A 139 -7.95 -7.16 16.99
C HIS A 139 -8.80 -7.32 15.74
N SER A 140 -9.25 -6.21 15.16
CA SER A 140 -10.03 -6.18 13.94
C SER A 140 -9.79 -4.90 13.14
N GLU A 141 -9.86 -4.99 11.82
CA GLU A 141 -9.86 -3.79 10.96
C GLU A 141 -11.07 -2.88 11.24
N LYS A 142 -12.11 -3.40 11.89
CA LYS A 142 -13.31 -2.64 12.26
C LYS A 142 -13.19 -1.92 13.58
N ASP A 143 -12.10 -2.11 14.31
CA ASP A 143 -11.90 -1.40 15.56
C ASP A 143 -11.65 0.08 15.31
N LEU A 144 -12.08 0.91 16.26
CA LEU A 144 -11.69 2.31 16.32
C LEU A 144 -10.17 2.42 16.44
N VAL A 145 -9.57 3.38 15.75
CA VAL A 145 -8.10 3.55 15.75
C VAL A 145 -7.61 4.21 17.03
N HIS A 146 -8.38 5.17 17.56
CA HIS A 146 -7.95 6.01 18.68
C HIS A 146 -7.47 5.25 19.95
N PRO A 147 -7.95 4.04 20.32
CA PRO A 147 -7.42 3.29 21.46
C PRO A 147 -6.04 2.68 21.20
N TYR A 148 -5.63 2.51 19.95
CA TYR A 148 -4.36 1.89 19.56
C TYR A 148 -3.20 2.88 19.46
N ILE A 149 -3.51 4.17 19.36
CA ILE A 149 -2.53 5.23 19.09
C ILE A 149 -2.43 6.15 20.31
N GLY A 150 -1.22 6.26 20.86
CA GLY A 150 -0.92 7.23 21.91
C GLY A 150 -0.55 8.61 21.37
N PRO A 151 -0.29 9.58 22.26
CA PRO A 151 0.15 10.91 21.87
C PRO A 151 1.45 10.88 21.06
N ILE A 152 1.54 11.75 20.05
CA ILE A 152 2.72 11.85 19.18
C ILE A 152 3.60 13.01 19.64
N ILE A 153 4.90 12.74 19.81
CA ILE A 153 5.93 13.77 19.94
C ILE A 153 6.54 13.99 18.55
N PRO A 154 6.29 15.12 17.89
CA PRO A 154 6.90 15.39 16.60
C PRO A 154 8.40 15.58 16.76
N TYR A 155 9.17 14.91 15.90
CA TYR A 155 10.60 15.18 15.80
C TYR A 155 10.82 16.53 15.11
N ASP A 156 11.27 17.52 15.88
CA ASP A 156 11.69 18.82 15.36
C ASP A 156 13.11 19.13 15.84
N PRO A 157 14.14 19.02 14.97
CA PRO A 157 15.52 19.28 15.34
C PRO A 157 15.78 20.75 15.66
N ASN A 158 14.94 21.67 15.19
CA ASN A 158 15.10 23.09 15.46
C ASN A 158 14.49 23.50 16.81
N LYS A 159 13.65 22.65 17.42
CA LYS A 159 13.02 22.93 18.71
C LYS A 159 14.03 23.25 19.82
N ALA A 160 15.20 22.62 19.78
CA ALA A 160 16.31 22.90 20.70
C ALA A 160 16.91 24.31 20.51
N LEU A 161 16.74 24.91 19.33
CA LEU A 161 17.21 26.25 18.97
C LEU A 161 16.15 27.33 19.24
N MET A 162 14.90 26.95 19.52
CA MET A 162 13.80 27.88 19.77
C MET A 162 13.89 28.47 21.19
N ASN A 163 13.45 29.71 21.34
CA ASN A 163 13.30 30.31 22.66
C ASN A 163 12.16 29.62 23.41
N LYS A 164 12.49 28.99 24.55
CA LYS A 164 11.52 28.20 25.33
C LYS A 164 10.36 29.04 25.87
N SER A 165 10.57 30.34 26.15
CA SER A 165 9.49 31.21 26.64
C SER A 165 8.35 31.37 25.63
N ASP A 166 8.68 31.34 24.33
CA ASP A 166 7.73 31.63 23.26
C ASP A 166 6.77 30.45 23.02
N HIS A 167 7.14 29.26 23.52
CA HIS A 167 6.38 28.01 23.39
C HIS A 167 5.85 27.48 24.72
N LEU A 168 5.91 28.27 25.80
CA LEU A 168 5.53 27.81 27.14
C LEU A 168 4.08 27.28 27.21
N MET A 169 3.19 27.83 26.40
CA MET A 169 1.77 27.50 26.37
C MET A 169 1.38 26.57 25.21
N VAL A 170 2.37 26.05 24.46
CA VAL A 170 2.15 25.15 23.33
C VAL A 170 2.45 23.73 23.79
N GLU A 171 1.52 22.80 23.58
CA GLU A 171 1.77 21.41 23.92
C GLU A 171 2.86 20.80 23.04
N ASP A 172 3.73 20.00 23.65
CA ASP A 172 4.80 19.28 22.96
C ASP A 172 4.33 18.01 22.26
N VAL A 173 3.10 17.59 22.55
CA VAL A 173 2.44 16.39 22.02
C VAL A 173 1.15 16.77 21.32
N PHE A 174 0.70 15.90 20.42
CA PHE A 174 -0.64 16.01 19.84
C PHE A 174 -1.24 14.63 19.62
N ASP A 175 -2.56 14.56 19.75
CA ASP A 175 -3.35 13.35 19.58
C ASP A 175 -4.07 13.36 18.23
N LEU A 176 -3.65 12.48 17.31
CA LEU A 176 -4.22 12.40 15.96
C LEU A 176 -5.74 12.13 15.93
N PHE A 177 -6.25 11.44 16.95
CA PHE A 177 -7.64 10.99 17.01
C PHE A 177 -8.41 11.58 18.20
N ALA A 178 -8.01 12.73 18.75
CA ALA A 178 -8.70 13.33 19.90
C ALA A 178 -10.04 14.01 19.54
N THR A 179 -10.22 14.46 18.30
CA THR A 179 -11.44 15.20 17.91
C THR A 179 -12.68 14.30 17.93
N PRO A 180 -13.88 14.87 18.18
CA PRO A 180 -15.12 14.09 18.13
C PRO A 180 -15.33 13.35 16.80
N HIS A 181 -14.88 13.93 15.69
CA HIS A 181 -14.93 13.29 14.38
C HIS A 181 -13.93 12.13 14.28
N ASN A 182 -12.64 12.39 14.57
CA ASN A 182 -11.61 11.38 14.39
C ASN A 182 -11.80 10.17 15.31
N LYS A 183 -12.43 10.33 16.49
CA LYS A 183 -12.77 9.21 17.39
C LYS A 183 -13.71 8.16 16.78
N LYS A 184 -14.41 8.48 15.69
CA LYS A 184 -15.30 7.53 14.98
C LYS A 184 -14.57 6.68 13.93
N ILE A 185 -13.29 6.96 13.66
CA ILE A 185 -12.54 6.35 12.55
C ILE A 185 -12.05 4.96 12.95
N THR A 186 -12.27 3.98 12.06
CA THR A 186 -11.76 2.61 12.17
C THR A 186 -10.55 2.40 11.26
N TRP A 187 -9.81 1.30 11.47
CA TRP A 187 -8.72 0.92 10.57
C TRP A 187 -9.22 0.71 9.13
N GLU A 188 -10.40 0.11 8.95
CA GLU A 188 -11.03 -0.06 7.64
C GLU A 188 -11.26 1.29 6.95
N HIS A 189 -11.74 2.31 7.67
CA HIS A 189 -11.94 3.63 7.09
C HIS A 189 -10.63 4.24 6.56
N LEU A 190 -9.51 4.06 7.27
CA LEU A 190 -8.19 4.52 6.82
C LEU A 190 -7.71 3.73 5.60
N LEU A 191 -7.74 2.39 5.66
CA LEU A 191 -7.29 1.49 4.59
C LEU A 191 -8.07 1.67 3.29
N ARG A 192 -9.33 2.13 3.38
CA ARG A 192 -10.21 2.37 2.23
C ARG A 192 -10.27 3.83 1.81
N GLN A 193 -9.55 4.73 2.48
CA GLN A 193 -9.58 6.18 2.25
C GLN A 193 -11.00 6.78 2.29
N THR A 194 -11.76 6.38 3.32
CA THR A 194 -13.13 6.84 3.59
C THR A 194 -13.27 7.46 4.99
N SER A 195 -12.15 7.77 5.65
CA SER A 195 -12.15 8.26 7.04
C SER A 195 -12.64 9.68 7.22
N ASP A 196 -12.50 10.49 6.17
CA ASP A 196 -12.58 11.96 6.24
C ASP A 196 -11.78 12.56 7.41
N TRP A 197 -10.65 11.94 7.78
CA TRP A 197 -9.80 12.37 8.90
C TRP A 197 -9.44 13.86 8.77
N GLU A 198 -9.50 14.56 9.90
CA GLU A 198 -9.18 15.99 10.00
C GLU A 198 -7.91 16.24 10.82
N GLY A 199 -7.09 17.19 10.35
CA GLY A 199 -5.87 17.59 11.05
C GLY A 199 -4.72 17.91 10.09
N THR A 200 -3.50 17.95 10.63
CA THR A 200 -2.28 18.32 9.91
C THR A 200 -1.17 17.35 10.21
N LEU A 201 -0.50 16.83 9.15
CA LEU A 201 0.73 16.04 9.27
C LEU A 201 1.86 16.73 8.49
N TRP A 202 3.04 16.83 9.11
CA TRP A 202 4.24 17.43 8.48
C TRP A 202 4.00 18.79 7.82
N GLY A 203 3.17 19.63 8.45
CA GLY A 203 2.79 20.96 7.93
C GLY A 203 1.77 20.94 6.80
N LYS A 204 1.16 19.79 6.50
CA LYS A 204 0.13 19.62 5.48
C LYS A 204 -1.23 19.28 6.11
N PRO A 205 -2.21 20.19 6.04
CA PRO A 205 -3.54 19.91 6.53
C PRO A 205 -4.32 19.00 5.57
N ASP A 206 -5.28 18.24 6.10
CA ASP A 206 -6.05 17.25 5.34
C ASP A 206 -6.77 17.84 4.10
N TRP A 207 -7.21 19.11 4.21
CA TRP A 207 -7.97 19.79 3.18
C TRP A 207 -7.09 20.23 2.00
N ALA A 208 -5.80 20.45 2.23
CA ALA A 208 -4.88 21.03 1.24
C ALA A 208 -4.44 20.03 0.17
N ASP A 209 -4.56 18.73 0.45
CA ASP A 209 -4.31 17.68 -0.52
C ASP A 209 -5.55 17.45 -1.40
N ARG A 210 -5.37 17.71 -2.70
CA ARG A 210 -6.43 17.68 -3.73
C ARG A 210 -7.69 18.41 -3.26
N PRO A 211 -7.59 19.73 -2.98
CA PRO A 211 -8.76 20.48 -2.53
C PRO A 211 -9.81 20.52 -3.63
N GLN A 212 -11.09 20.52 -3.24
CA GLN A 212 -12.23 20.46 -4.16
C GLN A 212 -13.22 21.59 -3.82
N GLY A 213 -13.98 22.05 -4.81
CA GLY A 213 -14.99 23.10 -4.61
C GLY A 213 -14.41 24.50 -4.42
N ASN A 214 -15.22 25.40 -3.86
CA ASN A 214 -14.83 26.80 -3.61
C ASN A 214 -13.75 26.88 -2.51
N SER A 215 -12.67 27.61 -2.78
CA SER A 215 -11.59 27.85 -1.82
C SER A 215 -12.02 28.51 -0.53
N GLU A 216 -13.11 29.28 -0.57
CA GLU A 216 -13.69 29.93 0.62
C GLU A 216 -14.27 28.91 1.61
N GLU A 217 -14.56 27.68 1.17
CA GLU A 217 -15.22 26.63 1.96
C GLU A 217 -14.25 25.55 2.45
N TRP A 218 -13.00 25.51 1.98
CA TRP A 218 -12.08 24.40 2.28
C TRP A 218 -11.84 24.20 3.78
N LEU A 219 -11.83 25.29 4.55
CA LEU A 219 -11.60 25.27 6.01
C LEU A 219 -12.90 25.04 6.81
N THR A 220 -14.05 25.34 6.23
CA THR A 220 -15.36 25.32 6.91
C THR A 220 -16.27 24.21 6.41
N ARG A 221 -15.81 23.40 5.45
CA ARG A 221 -16.58 22.29 4.90
C ARG A 221 -17.10 21.37 6.00
N GLU A 222 -18.31 20.87 5.79
CA GLU A 222 -18.87 19.81 6.62
C GLU A 222 -18.02 18.54 6.50
N ARG A 223 -17.89 17.82 7.62
CA ARG A 223 -17.21 16.52 7.68
C ARG A 223 -18.21 15.43 7.33
N ASN A 224 -17.83 14.56 6.40
CA ASN A 224 -18.62 13.39 6.06
C ASN A 224 -18.44 12.35 7.16
N GLU A 225 -19.51 11.62 7.50
CA GLU A 225 -19.37 10.50 8.45
C GLU A 225 -18.38 9.46 7.91
N PRO A 226 -17.45 8.93 8.74
CA PRO A 226 -16.48 7.94 8.29
C PRO A 226 -17.16 6.73 7.62
N GLY A 227 -16.59 6.27 6.50
CA GLY A 227 -17.12 5.17 5.70
C GLY A 227 -18.12 5.58 4.62
N THR A 228 -18.55 6.84 4.56
CA THR A 228 -19.59 7.28 3.61
C THR A 228 -19.08 7.85 2.29
N VAL A 229 -17.91 8.51 2.30
CA VAL A 229 -17.35 9.18 1.11
C VAL A 229 -15.90 8.77 0.92
N TYR A 230 -15.57 8.34 -0.28
CA TYR A 230 -14.19 8.10 -0.69
C TYR A 230 -13.52 9.39 -1.15
N LYS A 231 -12.32 9.67 -0.62
CA LYS A 231 -11.42 10.69 -1.16
C LYS A 231 -9.99 10.16 -1.08
N TYR A 232 -9.32 10.09 -2.22
CA TYR A 232 -7.89 9.83 -2.25
C TYR A 232 -7.15 11.00 -1.58
N ASN A 233 -6.42 10.72 -0.50
CA ASN A 233 -5.73 11.73 0.29
C ASN A 233 -4.49 11.15 0.99
N ASP A 234 -3.33 11.64 0.59
CA ASP A 234 -2.00 11.34 1.10
C ASP A 234 -1.81 11.78 2.55
N THR A 235 -2.42 12.86 3.02
CA THR A 235 -2.35 13.21 4.46
C THR A 235 -3.09 12.18 5.30
N ARG A 236 -4.34 11.86 4.94
CA ARG A 236 -5.23 11.00 5.74
C ARG A 236 -4.84 9.53 5.80
N VAL A 237 -4.08 9.04 4.83
CA VAL A 237 -3.63 7.64 4.77
C VAL A 237 -2.30 7.42 5.50
N ASN A 238 -1.61 8.50 5.90
CA ASN A 238 -0.33 8.45 6.61
C ASN A 238 -0.47 8.72 8.12
N VAL A 239 -1.71 8.77 8.63
CA VAL A 239 -2.01 8.89 10.07
C VAL A 239 -1.80 7.59 10.82
#